data_AF-A0A819Y0A7-F1
#
_entry.id   AF-A0A819Y0A7-F1
#
_cell.length_a   1.000
_cell.length_b   1.000
_cell.length_c   1.000
_cell.angle_alpha   90.00
_cell.angle_beta   90.00
_cell.angle_gamma   90.00
#
_symmetry.space_group_name_H-M   'P 1'
#
loop_
_entity.id
_entity.type
_entity.pdbx_description
1 polymer ?
#
loop_
_entity_poly.entity_id
_entity_poly.type
_entity_poly.pdbx_seq_one_letter_code
_entity_poly.pdbx_strand_id
1 'polypeptide(L)'
;MSSSNDMNTDKDISLAEEDLPAMQFLLKFANRYPMCGPDLFFGSLDAAIAKAFFDPTNPRPLILLLHHDRSVNSNIFCRNVLCCQKILDYLADNFIVWAWDRTDEISHVQFEDMLKHHVGNRITAYIMPITMNTYPLLVCITLQHGQLQITNKIRGTMSCDEVYEELVSAHDKFNRRVETFNMLKDSSLVFNEFLTILLEGSAEYDEIANRLAIAHRRILRIYNIDVLDWLKDYTHQKTIIDARIGRKDTEHLLFHGCTPSAADSIIQHRFDHKLIGQHGKIV
;
A
#
# COMPACT_ATOMS: atom_id res chain seq x y z
N MET A 1 40.32 -32.81 -19.03
CA MET A 1 39.01 -33.16 -19.62
C MET A 1 38.07 -33.40 -18.45
N SER A 2 37.47 -32.37 -17.87
CA SER A 2 36.25 -31.66 -18.33
C SER A 2 35.02 -32.58 -18.35
N SER A 3 34.15 -32.38 -17.35
CA SER A 3 32.68 -32.29 -17.38
C SER A 3 32.18 -32.60 -15.95
N SER A 4 31.89 -31.63 -15.08
CA SER A 4 30.79 -30.66 -15.07
C SER A 4 29.41 -31.29 -14.85
N ASN A 5 28.79 -30.81 -13.76
CA ASN A 5 27.36 -30.54 -13.58
C ASN A 5 26.42 -31.76 -13.35
N ASP A 6 25.47 -31.75 -12.41
CA ASP A 6 24.80 -30.64 -11.73
C ASP A 6 24.44 -30.99 -10.27
N MET A 7 24.70 -30.03 -9.39
CA MET A 7 24.11 -29.93 -8.06
C MET A 7 22.62 -29.66 -8.20
N ASN A 8 21.81 -30.58 -7.70
CA ASN A 8 20.39 -30.37 -7.46
C ASN A 8 20.24 -29.30 -6.36
N THR A 9 20.03 -28.04 -6.75
CA THR A 9 19.57 -27.00 -5.83
C THR A 9 18.05 -27.09 -5.75
N ASP A 10 17.57 -27.98 -4.89
CA ASP A 10 16.28 -27.78 -4.23
C ASP A 10 16.45 -26.53 -3.36
N LYS A 11 16.15 -25.36 -3.95
CA LYS A 11 15.81 -24.19 -3.15
C LYS A 11 14.47 -24.50 -2.52
N ASP A 12 14.52 -25.02 -1.31
CA ASP A 12 13.41 -24.93 -0.36
C ASP A 12 12.96 -23.48 -0.32
N ILE A 13 11.84 -23.19 -0.99
CA ILE A 13 11.11 -21.95 -0.84
C ILE A 13 10.52 -22.02 0.56
N SER A 14 11.22 -21.47 1.55
CA SER A 14 10.67 -21.24 2.87
C SER A 14 9.52 -20.23 2.73
N LEU A 15 8.30 -20.74 2.52
CA LEU A 15 7.08 -19.94 2.56
C LEU A 15 6.99 -19.28 3.94
N ALA A 16 6.82 -17.96 3.97
CA ALA A 16 6.63 -17.26 5.24
C ALA A 16 5.28 -17.68 5.85
N GLU A 17 5.18 -17.77 7.17
CA GLU A 17 3.90 -18.08 7.85
C GLU A 17 2.78 -17.10 7.46
N GLU A 18 3.14 -15.88 7.07
CA GLU A 18 2.24 -14.83 6.60
C GLU A 18 1.58 -15.12 5.24
N ASP A 19 2.19 -15.98 4.40
CA ASP A 19 1.66 -16.37 3.09
C ASP A 19 0.61 -17.48 3.19
N LEU A 20 0.57 -18.18 4.33
CA LEU A 20 -0.22 -19.39 4.54
C LEU A 20 -1.73 -19.18 4.34
N PRO A 21 -2.37 -18.09 4.82
CA PRO A 21 -3.81 -17.92 4.66
C PRO A 21 -4.25 -17.64 3.22
N ALA A 22 -3.50 -16.82 2.47
CA ALA A 22 -3.78 -16.54 1.05
C ALA A 22 -3.57 -17.80 0.19
N MET A 23 -2.53 -18.58 0.50
CA MET A 23 -2.30 -19.87 -0.15
C MET A 23 -3.41 -20.88 0.16
N GLN A 24 -3.87 -20.95 1.42
CA GLN A 24 -5.00 -21.80 1.81
C GLN A 24 -6.29 -21.39 1.09
N PHE A 25 -6.57 -20.09 0.96
CA PHE A 25 -7.68 -19.61 0.15
C PHE A 25 -7.59 -20.13 -1.28
N LEU A 26 -6.42 -19.95 -1.92
CA LEU A 26 -6.24 -20.30 -3.33
C LEU A 26 -6.38 -21.81 -3.55
N LEU A 27 -5.85 -22.63 -2.65
CA LEU A 27 -6.03 -24.08 -2.69
C LEU A 27 -7.51 -24.48 -2.58
N LYS A 28 -8.26 -23.89 -1.63
CA LYS A 28 -9.70 -24.14 -1.50
C LYS A 28 -10.47 -23.65 -2.73
N PHE A 29 -10.14 -22.46 -3.24
CA PHE A 29 -10.78 -21.86 -4.41
C PHE A 29 -10.53 -22.68 -5.67
N ALA A 30 -9.27 -23.03 -5.96
CA ALA A 30 -8.89 -23.82 -7.13
C ALA A 30 -9.49 -25.23 -7.10
N ASN A 31 -9.60 -25.85 -5.91
CA ASN A 31 -10.29 -27.13 -5.75
C ASN A 31 -11.79 -27.04 -6.10
N ARG A 32 -12.42 -25.90 -5.83
CA ARG A 32 -13.86 -25.68 -6.02
C ARG A 32 -14.21 -25.17 -7.42
N TYR A 33 -13.32 -24.40 -8.02
CA TYR A 33 -13.45 -23.82 -9.36
C TYR A 33 -12.22 -24.19 -10.21
N PRO A 34 -12.12 -25.45 -10.67
CA PRO A 34 -10.95 -25.89 -11.42
C PRO A 34 -10.85 -25.12 -12.74
N MET A 35 -9.66 -24.63 -13.07
CA MET A 35 -9.32 -23.98 -14.34
C MET A 35 -9.99 -22.60 -14.59
N CYS A 36 -10.58 -21.95 -13.59
CA CYS A 36 -11.06 -20.57 -13.73
C CYS A 36 -10.99 -19.77 -12.42
N GLY A 37 -10.64 -18.50 -12.52
CA GLY A 37 -10.52 -17.59 -11.37
C GLY A 37 -9.57 -16.42 -11.66
N PRO A 38 -9.67 -15.33 -10.88
CA PRO A 38 -8.79 -14.17 -11.06
C PRO A 38 -7.35 -14.52 -10.69
N ASP A 39 -6.40 -13.85 -11.35
CA ASP A 39 -5.00 -13.88 -10.95
C ASP A 39 -4.85 -13.17 -9.61
N LEU A 40 -4.58 -13.96 -8.56
CA LEU A 40 -4.41 -13.45 -7.20
C LEU A 40 -2.95 -13.08 -6.95
N PHE A 41 -2.75 -11.99 -6.23
CA PHE A 41 -1.46 -11.60 -5.70
C PHE A 41 -1.04 -12.56 -4.59
N PHE A 42 0.15 -13.13 -4.73
CA PHE A 42 0.76 -14.02 -3.74
C PHE A 42 1.65 -13.21 -2.80
N GLY A 43 1.30 -13.22 -1.52
CA GLY A 43 2.05 -12.55 -0.46
C GLY A 43 1.15 -12.03 0.65
N SER A 44 1.77 -11.36 1.62
CA SER A 44 1.06 -10.63 2.67
C SER A 44 0.22 -9.47 2.11
N LEU A 45 -0.75 -9.02 2.91
CA LEU A 45 -1.56 -7.85 2.56
C LEU A 45 -0.70 -6.59 2.36
N ASP A 46 0.36 -6.43 3.15
CA ASP A 46 1.33 -5.34 2.98
C ASP A 46 2.04 -5.40 1.63
N ALA A 47 2.48 -6.58 1.21
CA ALA A 47 3.12 -6.74 -0.09
C ALA A 47 2.16 -6.42 -1.24
N ALA A 48 0.87 -6.75 -1.09
CA ALA A 48 -0.16 -6.39 -2.07
C ALA A 48 -0.40 -4.87 -2.12
N ILE A 49 -0.42 -4.20 -0.96
CA ILE A 49 -0.52 -2.73 -0.86
C ILE A 49 0.71 -2.06 -1.49
N ALA A 50 1.92 -2.57 -1.19
CA ALA A 50 3.18 -2.14 -1.79
C ALA A 50 3.12 -2.22 -3.32
N LYS A 51 2.72 -3.38 -3.85
CA LYS A 51 2.60 -3.61 -5.29
C LYS A 51 1.53 -2.75 -5.95
N ALA A 52 0.40 -2.51 -5.27
CA ALA A 52 -0.70 -1.72 -5.80
C ALA A 52 -0.33 -0.23 -5.93
N PHE A 53 0.21 0.36 -4.87
CA PHE A 53 0.30 1.82 -4.77
C PHE A 53 1.71 2.38 -4.86
N PHE A 54 2.74 1.56 -4.66
CA PHE A 54 4.13 1.98 -4.58
C PHE A 54 5.02 1.35 -5.66
N ASP A 55 4.43 0.63 -6.62
CA ASP A 55 5.13 0.21 -7.83
C ASP A 55 5.31 1.40 -8.78
N PRO A 56 6.56 1.84 -9.04
CA PRO A 56 6.82 3.02 -9.87
C PRO A 56 6.56 2.76 -11.36
N THR A 57 6.43 1.50 -11.78
CA THR A 57 6.31 1.11 -13.18
C THR A 57 4.88 0.89 -13.61
N ASN A 58 4.05 0.35 -12.72
CA ASN A 58 2.67 -0.01 -13.03
C ASN A 58 1.77 0.02 -11.77
N PRO A 59 1.51 1.22 -11.22
CA PRO A 59 0.63 1.35 -10.06
C PRO A 59 -0.81 1.04 -10.47
N ARG A 60 -1.49 0.21 -9.67
CA ARG A 60 -2.84 -0.28 -9.94
C ARG A 60 -3.69 -0.31 -8.66
N PRO A 61 -4.99 -0.04 -8.74
CA PRO A 61 -5.88 -0.16 -7.59
C PRO A 61 -5.85 -1.58 -6.99
N LEU A 62 -6.03 -1.66 -5.67
CA LEU A 62 -6.10 -2.93 -4.92
C LEU A 62 -7.56 -3.37 -4.81
N ILE A 63 -7.83 -4.65 -5.02
CA ILE A 63 -9.09 -5.29 -4.67
C ILE A 63 -8.84 -6.26 -3.52
N LEU A 64 -9.60 -6.10 -2.43
CA LEU A 64 -9.76 -7.16 -1.42
C LEU A 64 -10.94 -8.05 -1.81
N LEU A 65 -10.66 -9.29 -2.21
CA LEU A 65 -11.65 -10.32 -2.49
C LEU A 65 -11.92 -11.13 -1.22
N LEU A 66 -13.08 -10.90 -0.60
CA LEU A 66 -13.52 -11.63 0.58
C LEU A 66 -14.52 -12.71 0.20
N HIS A 67 -14.22 -13.95 0.56
CA HIS A 67 -15.05 -15.12 0.27
C HIS A 67 -15.59 -15.76 1.55
N HIS A 68 -16.69 -16.48 1.44
CA HIS A 68 -17.19 -17.32 2.53
C HIS A 68 -17.87 -18.57 1.95
N ASP A 69 -17.33 -19.76 2.23
CA ASP A 69 -17.74 -21.04 1.62
C ASP A 69 -19.21 -21.38 1.85
N ARG A 70 -19.75 -20.97 3.01
CA ARG A 70 -21.16 -21.17 3.39
C ARG A 70 -22.12 -20.17 2.72
N SER A 71 -21.62 -19.17 2.00
CA SER A 71 -22.47 -18.24 1.25
C SER A 71 -22.92 -18.85 -0.07
N VAL A 72 -24.24 -18.89 -0.30
CA VAL A 72 -24.82 -19.33 -1.58
C VAL A 72 -24.37 -18.42 -2.71
N ASN A 73 -24.33 -17.11 -2.46
CA ASN A 73 -23.92 -16.11 -3.44
C ASN A 73 -22.46 -16.28 -3.86
N SER A 74 -21.58 -16.76 -2.96
CA SER A 74 -20.17 -17.06 -3.31
C SER A 74 -20.06 -18.11 -4.40
N ASN A 75 -20.84 -19.17 -4.33
CA ASN A 75 -20.85 -20.22 -5.35
C ASN A 75 -21.29 -19.73 -6.72
N ILE A 76 -22.41 -18.99 -6.76
CA ILE A 76 -23.02 -18.51 -7.99
C ILE A 76 -22.13 -17.44 -8.62
N PHE A 77 -21.67 -16.47 -7.82
CA PHE A 77 -20.84 -15.37 -8.28
C PHE A 77 -19.49 -15.85 -8.78
N CYS A 78 -18.79 -16.72 -8.05
CA CYS A 78 -17.49 -17.23 -8.48
C CYS A 78 -17.58 -17.94 -9.83
N ARG A 79 -18.61 -18.80 -10.01
CA ARG A 79 -18.80 -19.55 -11.25
C ARG A 79 -19.27 -18.71 -12.43
N ASN A 80 -20.18 -17.77 -12.21
CA ASN A 80 -20.84 -17.05 -13.31
C ASN A 80 -20.19 -15.69 -13.62
N VAL A 81 -19.48 -15.09 -12.65
CA VAL A 81 -18.88 -13.76 -12.78
C VAL A 81 -17.36 -13.84 -12.71
N LEU A 82 -16.78 -14.43 -11.65
CA LEU A 82 -15.31 -14.53 -11.53
C LEU A 82 -14.67 -15.60 -12.41
N CYS A 83 -15.46 -16.36 -13.18
CA CYS A 83 -14.95 -17.21 -14.26
C CYS A 83 -15.30 -16.67 -15.66
N CYS A 84 -15.93 -15.49 -15.74
CA CYS A 84 -16.16 -14.83 -17.02
C CYS A 84 -14.85 -14.22 -17.55
N GLN A 85 -14.45 -14.61 -18.77
CA GLN A 85 -13.18 -14.18 -19.36
C GLN A 85 -13.03 -12.65 -19.40
N LYS A 86 -14.09 -11.92 -19.76
CA LYS A 86 -14.10 -10.45 -19.77
C LYS A 86 -13.75 -9.85 -18.41
N ILE A 87 -14.21 -10.45 -17.32
CA ILE A 87 -13.92 -10.00 -15.94
C ILE A 87 -12.48 -10.38 -15.56
N LEU A 88 -12.07 -11.59 -15.90
CA LEU A 88 -10.73 -12.09 -15.62
C LEU A 88 -9.64 -11.23 -16.28
N ASP A 89 -9.77 -10.99 -17.59
CA ASP A 89 -8.83 -10.17 -18.35
C ASP A 89 -8.76 -8.76 -17.76
N TYR A 90 -9.92 -8.16 -17.48
CA TYR A 90 -9.98 -6.80 -16.93
C TYR A 90 -9.36 -6.70 -15.52
N LEU A 91 -9.56 -7.70 -14.66
CA LEU A 91 -8.93 -7.76 -13.34
C LEU A 91 -7.42 -7.91 -13.46
N ALA A 92 -6.95 -8.85 -14.30
CA ALA A 92 -5.54 -9.15 -14.47
C ALA A 92 -4.74 -7.94 -14.99
N ASP A 93 -5.32 -7.20 -15.94
CA ASP A 93 -4.67 -6.03 -16.52
C ASP A 93 -4.67 -4.83 -15.57
N ASN A 94 -5.78 -4.57 -14.87
CA ASN A 94 -6.03 -3.26 -14.25
C ASN A 94 -5.95 -3.25 -12.71
N PHE A 95 -5.91 -4.41 -12.03
CA PHE A 95 -5.96 -4.47 -10.57
C PHE A 95 -4.87 -5.37 -9.97
N ILE A 96 -4.52 -5.08 -8.72
CA ILE A 96 -3.93 -6.07 -7.83
C ILE A 96 -5.08 -6.71 -7.05
N VAL A 97 -5.26 -8.02 -7.12
CA VAL A 97 -6.33 -8.73 -6.40
C VAL A 97 -5.72 -9.54 -5.27
N TRP A 98 -6.08 -9.22 -4.03
CA TRP A 98 -5.67 -9.99 -2.85
C TRP A 98 -6.90 -10.59 -2.18
N ALA A 99 -6.84 -11.85 -1.79
CA ALA A 99 -8.02 -12.59 -1.36
C ALA A 99 -7.89 -13.13 0.07
N TRP A 100 -9.04 -13.24 0.75
CA TRP A 100 -9.14 -13.83 2.09
C TRP A 100 -10.41 -14.64 2.29
N ASP A 101 -10.27 -15.78 2.97
CA ASP A 101 -11.37 -16.69 3.31
C ASP A 101 -11.92 -16.33 4.71
N ARG A 102 -13.19 -15.92 4.76
CA ARG A 102 -13.91 -15.55 5.99
C ARG A 102 -14.70 -16.72 6.59
N THR A 103 -14.56 -17.93 6.07
CA THR A 103 -15.34 -19.11 6.50
C THR A 103 -15.11 -19.49 7.95
N ASP A 104 -13.85 -19.45 8.40
CA ASP A 104 -13.43 -19.91 9.72
C ASP A 104 -13.47 -18.76 10.75
N GLU A 105 -14.29 -18.90 11.78
CA GLU A 105 -14.50 -17.84 12.78
C GLU A 105 -13.28 -17.63 13.71
N ILE A 106 -12.42 -18.64 13.85
CA ILE A 106 -11.20 -18.59 14.66
C ILE A 106 -10.22 -17.53 14.11
N SER A 107 -10.22 -17.29 12.80
CA SER A 107 -9.35 -16.28 12.17
C SER A 107 -9.93 -14.86 12.23
N HIS A 108 -11.06 -14.63 12.88
CA HIS A 108 -11.74 -13.33 12.85
C HIS A 108 -10.97 -12.22 13.56
N VAL A 109 -10.39 -12.51 14.73
CA VAL A 109 -9.57 -11.54 15.49
C VAL A 109 -8.27 -11.24 14.75
N GLN A 110 -7.57 -12.28 14.28
CA GLN A 110 -6.34 -12.12 13.50
C GLN A 110 -6.57 -11.32 12.22
N PHE A 111 -7.66 -11.58 11.52
CA PHE A 111 -8.04 -10.83 10.33
C PHE A 111 -8.40 -9.37 10.66
N GLU A 112 -9.10 -9.13 11.77
CA GLU A 112 -9.42 -7.77 12.21
C GLU A 112 -8.16 -6.96 12.53
N ASP A 113 -7.24 -7.55 13.29
CA ASP A 113 -5.98 -6.91 13.67
C ASP A 113 -5.10 -6.63 12.45
N MET A 114 -4.99 -7.59 11.53
CA MET A 114 -4.34 -7.42 10.23
C MET A 114 -4.96 -6.26 9.45
N LEU A 115 -6.29 -6.19 9.33
CA LEU A 115 -6.94 -5.07 8.63
C LEU A 115 -6.67 -3.72 9.33
N LYS A 116 -6.76 -3.66 10.67
CA LYS A 116 -6.48 -2.43 11.41
C LYS A 116 -5.06 -1.93 11.16
N HIS A 117 -4.10 -2.85 11.14
CA HIS A 117 -2.70 -2.53 10.96
C HIS A 117 -2.41 -2.05 9.53
N HIS A 118 -2.87 -2.76 8.51
CA HIS A 118 -2.44 -2.51 7.12
C HIS A 118 -3.38 -1.59 6.33
N VAL A 119 -4.70 -1.65 6.56
CA VAL A 119 -5.69 -0.84 5.80
C VAL A 119 -6.38 0.24 6.65
N GLY A 120 -6.20 0.19 7.97
CA GLY A 120 -6.67 1.19 8.91
C GLY A 120 -8.13 1.02 9.35
N ASN A 121 -8.43 1.62 10.50
CA ASN A 121 -9.70 1.46 11.23
C ASN A 121 -10.97 1.74 10.42
N ARG A 122 -10.94 2.67 9.46
CA ARG A 122 -12.14 3.02 8.66
C ARG A 122 -12.56 1.89 7.73
N ILE A 123 -11.58 1.25 7.08
CA ILE A 123 -11.84 0.14 6.17
C ILE A 123 -12.20 -1.11 6.99
N THR A 124 -11.50 -1.35 8.10
CA THR A 124 -11.85 -2.43 9.03
C THR A 124 -13.28 -2.31 9.54
N ALA A 125 -13.68 -1.12 10.04
CA ALA A 125 -15.03 -0.90 10.55
C ALA A 125 -16.13 -1.11 9.49
N TYR A 126 -15.79 -0.99 8.20
CA TYR A 126 -16.69 -1.33 7.12
C TYR A 126 -16.76 -2.85 6.85
N ILE A 127 -15.60 -3.53 6.85
CA ILE A 127 -15.51 -4.96 6.48
C ILE A 127 -16.01 -5.87 7.60
N MET A 128 -15.67 -5.59 8.86
CA MET A 128 -15.94 -6.51 9.97
C MET A 128 -17.42 -6.82 10.22
N PRO A 129 -18.37 -5.87 10.09
CA PRO A 129 -19.79 -6.15 10.28
C PRO A 129 -20.46 -6.94 9.14
N ILE A 130 -19.74 -7.24 8.05
CA ILE A 130 -20.32 -7.85 6.85
C ILE A 130 -20.71 -9.30 7.12
N THR A 131 -21.99 -9.59 6.94
CA THR A 131 -22.58 -10.90 7.20
C THR A 131 -22.42 -11.85 6.01
N MET A 132 -22.51 -13.15 6.30
CA MET A 132 -22.33 -14.25 5.34
C MET A 132 -23.05 -14.03 4.00
N ASN A 133 -24.29 -13.54 4.05
CA ASN A 133 -25.17 -13.40 2.87
C ASN A 133 -24.66 -12.37 1.85
N THR A 134 -23.75 -11.49 2.27
CA THR A 134 -23.14 -10.47 1.41
C THR A 134 -21.99 -11.02 0.58
N TYR A 135 -21.36 -12.13 1.00
CA TYR A 135 -20.19 -12.68 0.32
C TYR A 135 -20.55 -13.38 -1.00
N PRO A 136 -19.66 -13.33 -2.01
CA PRO A 136 -18.34 -12.73 -1.96
C PRO A 136 -18.47 -11.21 -2.10
N LEU A 137 -17.48 -10.52 -1.56
CA LEU A 137 -17.40 -9.06 -1.61
C LEU A 137 -16.04 -8.69 -2.18
N LEU A 138 -16.02 -7.88 -3.22
CA LEU A 138 -14.80 -7.23 -3.69
C LEU A 138 -14.86 -5.77 -3.24
N VAL A 139 -13.83 -5.35 -2.50
CA VAL A 139 -13.67 -3.98 -2.03
C VAL A 139 -12.53 -3.36 -2.81
N CYS A 140 -12.85 -2.40 -3.68
CA CYS A 140 -11.83 -1.65 -4.41
C CYS A 140 -11.24 -0.57 -3.50
N ILE A 141 -9.94 -0.57 -3.32
CA ILE A 141 -9.18 0.31 -2.44
C ILE A 141 -8.20 1.13 -3.27
N THR A 142 -8.09 2.41 -2.93
CA THR A 142 -7.10 3.34 -3.51
C THR A 142 -6.40 4.13 -2.42
N LEU A 143 -5.22 4.66 -2.73
CA LEU A 143 -4.50 5.58 -1.84
C LEU A 143 -4.88 7.04 -2.17
N GLN A 144 -5.51 7.73 -1.23
CA GLN A 144 -5.84 9.16 -1.33
C GLN A 144 -5.26 9.95 -0.16
N HIS A 145 -4.42 10.95 -0.47
CA HIS A 145 -3.79 11.83 0.54
C HIS A 145 -3.07 11.04 1.65
N GLY A 146 -2.33 9.98 1.26
CA GLY A 146 -1.64 9.09 2.19
C GLY A 146 -2.58 8.24 3.06
N GLN A 147 -3.85 8.08 2.68
CA GLN A 147 -4.79 7.18 3.35
C GLN A 147 -5.46 6.23 2.36
N LEU A 148 -5.58 4.97 2.75
CA LEU A 148 -6.36 4.00 2.00
C LEU A 148 -7.86 4.31 2.14
N GLN A 149 -8.56 4.25 1.01
CA GLN A 149 -10.00 4.50 0.92
C GLN A 149 -10.69 3.51 0.00
N ILE A 150 -11.91 3.13 0.37
CA ILE A 150 -12.77 2.30 -0.46
C ILE A 150 -13.42 3.19 -1.53
N THR A 151 -13.23 2.86 -2.81
CA THR A 151 -13.81 3.59 -3.95
C THR A 151 -15.09 2.98 -4.46
N ASN A 152 -15.14 1.64 -4.54
CA ASN A 152 -16.23 0.85 -5.10
C ASN A 152 -16.39 -0.46 -4.32
N LYS A 153 -17.58 -1.05 -4.41
CA LYS A 153 -17.98 -2.26 -3.66
C LYS A 153 -18.79 -3.15 -4.59
N ILE A 154 -18.25 -4.32 -4.90
CA ILE A 154 -18.93 -5.30 -5.76
C ILE A 154 -19.44 -6.43 -4.89
N ARG A 155 -20.75 -6.65 -4.94
CA ARG A 155 -21.45 -7.65 -4.13
C ARG A 155 -21.71 -8.92 -4.92
N GLY A 156 -21.81 -10.04 -4.21
CA GLY A 156 -22.12 -11.35 -4.79
C GLY A 156 -23.42 -11.48 -5.57
N THR A 157 -24.33 -10.52 -5.42
CA THR A 157 -25.61 -10.49 -6.12
C THR A 157 -25.56 -9.76 -7.46
N MET A 158 -24.44 -9.12 -7.80
CA MET A 158 -24.30 -8.36 -9.04
C MET A 158 -24.06 -9.29 -10.22
N SER A 159 -24.63 -8.93 -11.36
CA SER A 159 -24.43 -9.60 -12.65
C SER A 159 -23.06 -9.28 -13.24
N CYS A 160 -22.66 -10.03 -14.27
CA CYS A 160 -21.37 -9.82 -14.93
C CYS A 160 -21.20 -8.40 -15.48
N ASP A 161 -22.26 -7.80 -16.03
CA ASP A 161 -22.19 -6.45 -16.60
C ASP A 161 -22.10 -5.38 -15.50
N GLU A 162 -22.89 -5.50 -14.43
CA GLU A 162 -22.80 -4.60 -13.26
C GLU A 162 -21.41 -4.66 -12.60
N VAL A 163 -20.82 -5.86 -12.51
CA VAL A 163 -19.45 -6.01 -12.00
C VAL A 163 -18.45 -5.32 -12.91
N TYR A 164 -18.57 -5.49 -14.23
CA TYR A 164 -17.68 -4.83 -15.18
C TYR A 164 -17.78 -3.30 -15.08
N GLU A 165 -18.99 -2.75 -14.98
CA GLU A 165 -19.22 -1.31 -14.80
C GLU A 165 -18.60 -0.78 -13.50
N GLU A 166 -18.72 -1.52 -12.40
CA GLU A 166 -18.08 -1.16 -11.12
C GLU A 166 -16.55 -1.22 -11.18
N LEU A 167 -15.98 -2.20 -11.89
CA LEU A 167 -14.53 -2.30 -12.10
C LEU A 167 -14.02 -1.13 -12.95
N VAL A 168 -14.69 -0.83 -14.07
CA VAL A 168 -14.35 0.33 -14.91
C VAL A 168 -14.44 1.63 -14.10
N SER A 169 -15.53 1.82 -13.36
CA SER A 169 -15.73 2.98 -12.49
C SER A 169 -14.63 3.12 -11.42
N ALA A 170 -14.22 2.02 -10.79
CA ALA A 170 -13.14 2.00 -9.80
C ALA A 170 -11.79 2.36 -10.43
N HIS A 171 -11.49 1.79 -11.60
CA HIS A 171 -10.26 2.03 -12.34
C HIS A 171 -10.19 3.49 -12.83
N ASP A 172 -11.28 4.04 -13.38
CA ASP A 172 -11.35 5.44 -13.82
C ASP A 172 -11.19 6.43 -12.66
N LYS A 173 -11.72 6.11 -11.46
CA LYS A 173 -11.50 6.94 -10.27
C LYS A 173 -10.03 6.92 -9.83
N PHE A 174 -9.34 5.79 -9.99
CA PHE A 174 -7.92 5.67 -9.72
C PHE A 174 -7.10 6.45 -10.75
N ASN A 175 -7.32 6.23 -12.05
CA ASN A 175 -6.57 6.86 -13.13
C ASN A 175 -6.74 8.37 -13.17
N ARG A 176 -7.96 8.89 -13.02
CA ARG A 176 -8.17 10.34 -12.92
C ARG A 176 -7.35 10.97 -11.80
N ARG A 177 -7.12 10.22 -10.71
CA ARG A 177 -6.31 10.72 -9.60
C ARG A 177 -4.82 10.66 -9.90
N VAL A 178 -4.34 9.60 -10.55
CA VAL A 178 -2.96 9.50 -11.04
C VAL A 178 -2.69 10.60 -12.07
N GLU A 179 -3.60 10.81 -13.02
CA GLU A 179 -3.53 11.89 -14.01
C GLU A 179 -3.58 13.27 -13.37
N THR A 180 -4.51 13.52 -12.43
CA THR A 180 -4.56 14.79 -11.69
C THR A 180 -3.25 15.03 -10.94
N PHE A 181 -2.68 13.98 -10.32
CA PHE A 181 -1.39 14.07 -9.66
C PHE A 181 -0.26 14.38 -10.65
N ASN A 182 -0.20 13.71 -11.80
CA ASN A 182 0.79 13.96 -12.86
C ASN A 182 0.65 15.36 -13.48
N MET A 183 -0.58 15.82 -13.74
CA MET A 183 -0.84 17.16 -14.26
C MET A 183 -0.46 18.26 -13.25
N LEU A 184 -0.71 18.02 -11.97
CA LEU A 184 -0.30 18.95 -10.92
C LEU A 184 1.23 18.90 -10.70
N LYS A 185 1.89 17.74 -10.91
CA LYS A 185 3.35 17.59 -10.91
C LYS A 185 4.00 18.45 -11.99
N ASP A 186 3.41 18.48 -13.19
CA ASP A 186 3.81 19.38 -14.28
C ASP A 186 3.50 20.86 -13.99
N SER A 187 2.58 21.13 -13.06
CA SER A 187 2.14 22.49 -12.69
C SER A 187 2.89 23.07 -11.47
N SER A 188 4.01 22.50 -11.04
CA SER A 188 4.81 22.97 -9.88
C SER A 188 4.05 23.09 -8.54
N LEU A 189 2.88 22.44 -8.41
CA LEU A 189 1.97 22.57 -7.27
C LEU A 189 1.65 21.24 -6.55
N VAL A 190 2.54 20.23 -6.60
CA VAL A 190 2.30 18.94 -5.92
C VAL A 190 3.27 18.65 -4.80
N PHE A 191 2.63 18.37 -3.67
CA PHE A 191 3.09 17.57 -2.56
C PHE A 191 2.86 16.08 -2.83
N ASN A 192 3.86 15.22 -2.57
CA ASN A 192 3.81 13.75 -2.40
C ASN A 192 4.43 12.82 -3.48
N GLU A 193 5.58 13.13 -4.08
CA GLU A 193 6.49 12.06 -4.57
C GLU A 193 7.66 11.77 -3.63
N PHE A 194 7.94 12.72 -2.75
CA PHE A 194 9.08 12.70 -1.84
C PHE A 194 8.73 12.25 -0.44
N LEU A 195 7.48 11.88 -0.15
CA LEU A 195 7.04 11.60 1.20
C LEU A 195 6.52 10.17 1.34
N THR A 196 7.22 9.36 2.13
CA THR A 196 6.76 8.02 2.52
C THR A 196 6.26 8.07 3.96
N ILE A 197 5.07 7.53 4.25
CA ILE A 197 4.56 7.49 5.62
C ILE A 197 5.32 6.43 6.44
N LEU A 198 5.77 6.78 7.64
CA LEU A 198 6.29 5.80 8.60
C LEU A 198 5.14 5.18 9.38
N LEU A 199 5.08 3.85 9.39
CA LEU A 199 4.04 3.10 10.11
C LEU A 199 4.27 3.18 11.62
N GLU A 200 3.21 3.50 12.36
CA GLU A 200 3.22 3.55 13.82
C GLU A 200 3.60 2.17 14.40
N GLY A 201 4.55 2.14 15.33
CA GLY A 201 5.11 0.91 15.92
C GLY A 201 6.24 0.27 15.12
N SER A 202 6.64 0.84 13.97
CA SER A 202 7.91 0.47 13.34
C SER A 202 9.09 1.01 14.15
N ALA A 203 10.24 0.32 14.10
CA ALA A 203 11.44 0.74 14.81
C ALA A 203 11.88 2.18 14.45
N GLU A 204 11.76 2.54 13.17
CA GLU A 204 12.09 3.88 12.68
C GLU A 204 11.09 4.94 13.16
N TYR A 205 9.78 4.64 13.13
CA TYR A 205 8.77 5.52 13.71
C TYR A 205 9.04 5.75 15.19
N ASP A 206 9.28 4.68 15.95
CA ASP A 206 9.49 4.75 17.40
C ASP A 206 10.76 5.54 17.75
N GLU A 207 11.84 5.40 16.99
CA GLU A 207 13.05 6.20 17.19
C GLU A 207 12.76 7.70 17.06
N ILE A 208 12.13 8.11 15.96
CA ILE A 208 11.83 9.52 15.69
C ILE A 208 10.77 10.04 16.67
N ALA A 209 9.72 9.25 16.93
CA ALA A 209 8.66 9.58 17.87
C ALA A 209 9.19 9.79 19.28
N ASN A 210 10.09 8.92 19.78
CA ASN A 210 10.69 9.06 21.11
C ASN A 210 11.56 10.31 21.22
N ARG A 211 12.27 10.69 20.15
CA ARG A 211 13.05 11.94 20.12
C ARG A 211 12.17 13.19 20.10
N LEU A 212 10.98 13.12 19.49
CA LEU A 212 9.97 14.18 19.50
C LEU A 212 9.14 14.22 20.81
N ALA A 213 8.91 13.08 21.46
CA ALA A 213 8.05 12.91 22.63
C ALA A 213 8.53 13.69 23.86
N ILE A 214 9.81 14.10 23.88
CA ILE A 214 10.38 15.02 24.88
C ILE A 214 9.61 16.37 24.89
N ALA A 215 8.88 16.71 23.83
CA ALA A 215 8.13 17.96 23.69
C ALA A 215 6.62 17.91 24.03
N HIS A 216 6.09 16.83 24.63
CA HIS A 216 4.70 16.71 25.11
C HIS A 216 3.58 17.01 24.09
N ARG A 217 3.75 16.64 22.81
CA ARG A 217 2.69 16.81 21.79
C ARG A 217 2.27 15.46 21.23
N ARG A 218 0.96 15.31 21.00
CA ARG A 218 0.40 14.14 20.31
C ARG A 218 0.86 14.14 18.86
N ILE A 219 1.64 13.15 18.47
CA ILE A 219 2.08 12.95 17.09
C ILE A 219 0.89 12.42 16.28
N LEU A 220 0.62 13.05 15.13
CA LEU A 220 -0.46 12.62 14.24
C LEU A 220 0.05 11.63 13.20
N ARG A 221 1.19 11.92 12.58
CA ARG A 221 1.89 11.12 11.56
C ARG A 221 3.35 11.54 11.48
N ILE A 222 4.19 10.63 10.98
CA ILE A 222 5.58 10.91 10.60
C ILE A 222 5.73 10.51 9.13
N TYR A 223 6.39 11.35 8.35
CA TYR A 223 6.74 11.07 6.96
C TYR A 223 8.25 11.13 6.81
N ASN A 224 8.81 10.17 6.09
CA ASN A 224 10.17 10.23 5.58
C ASN A 224 10.22 11.09 4.33
N ILE A 225 11.32 11.83 4.14
CA ILE A 225 11.55 12.69 2.97
C ILE A 225 12.55 11.99 2.03
N ASP A 226 12.03 11.31 1.03
CA ASP A 226 12.77 10.47 0.09
C ASP A 226 13.18 11.23 -1.17
N VAL A 227 14.07 12.23 -1.01
CA VAL A 227 14.62 12.98 -2.16
C VAL A 227 16.06 12.54 -2.42
N LEU A 228 16.24 11.60 -3.37
CA LEU A 228 17.55 10.99 -3.68
C LEU A 228 18.64 12.03 -4.01
N ASP A 229 18.29 13.09 -4.75
CA ASP A 229 19.25 14.13 -5.13
C ASP A 229 19.70 14.97 -3.93
N TRP A 230 18.83 15.17 -2.94
CA TRP A 230 19.21 15.87 -1.72
C TRP A 230 20.18 15.03 -0.91
N LEU A 231 19.92 13.73 -0.80
CA LEU A 231 20.81 12.81 -0.10
C LEU A 231 22.19 12.80 -0.75
N LYS A 232 22.27 12.71 -2.09
CA LYS A 232 23.55 12.78 -2.82
C LYS A 232 24.32 14.06 -2.53
N ASP A 233 23.66 15.21 -2.65
CA ASP A 233 24.29 16.51 -2.41
C ASP A 233 24.74 16.67 -0.95
N TYR A 234 23.90 16.23 -0.02
CA TYR A 234 24.22 16.22 1.41
C TYR A 234 25.43 15.34 1.72
N THR A 235 25.45 14.08 1.25
CA THR A 235 26.56 13.15 1.47
C THR A 235 27.86 13.68 0.85
N HIS A 236 27.78 14.33 -0.33
CA HIS A 236 28.94 14.95 -0.96
C HIS A 236 29.50 16.09 -0.10
N GLN A 237 28.64 17.01 0.37
CA GLN A 237 29.05 18.11 1.25
C GLN A 237 29.62 17.60 2.59
N LYS A 238 28.98 16.59 3.19
CA LYS A 238 29.46 15.96 4.42
C LYS A 238 30.88 15.41 4.25
N THR A 239 31.15 14.74 3.13
CA THR A 239 32.49 14.20 2.83
C THR A 239 33.55 15.31 2.77
N ILE A 240 33.23 16.45 2.14
CA ILE A 240 34.13 17.61 2.06
C ILE A 240 34.37 18.20 3.46
N ILE A 241 33.32 18.34 4.27
CA ILE A 241 33.41 18.91 5.62
C ILE A 241 34.21 17.99 6.55
N ASP A 242 33.95 16.69 6.53
CA ASP A 242 34.66 15.70 7.35
C ASP A 242 36.16 15.69 7.02
N ALA A 243 36.51 15.77 5.74
CA ALA A 243 37.91 15.88 5.30
C ALA A 243 38.57 17.17 5.78
N ARG A 244 37.84 18.29 5.78
CA ARG A 244 38.35 19.60 6.21
C ARG A 244 38.55 19.69 7.72
N ILE A 245 37.64 19.12 8.52
CA ILE A 245 37.69 19.18 9.98
C ILE A 245 38.59 18.05 10.55
N GLY A 246 38.78 16.96 9.81
CA GLY A 246 39.59 15.83 10.23
C GLY A 246 38.89 14.87 11.21
N ARG A 247 37.55 14.93 11.28
CA ARG A 247 36.69 14.06 12.11
C ARG A 247 35.33 13.86 11.44
N LYS A 248 34.62 12.79 11.81
CA LYS A 248 33.37 12.35 11.14
C LYS A 248 32.07 12.67 11.92
N ASP A 249 32.20 13.17 13.15
CA ASP A 249 31.12 13.52 14.08
C ASP A 249 30.53 14.92 13.81
N THR A 250 30.44 15.31 12.54
CA THR A 250 29.98 16.64 12.10
C THR A 250 28.47 16.73 11.87
N GLU A 251 27.78 15.60 11.96
CA GLU A 251 26.36 15.48 11.68
C GLU A 251 25.54 15.45 12.98
N HIS A 252 24.46 16.22 13.00
CA HIS A 252 23.55 16.32 14.12
C HIS A 252 22.11 16.32 13.61
N LEU A 253 21.25 15.53 14.25
CA LEU A 253 19.81 15.60 14.02
C LEU A 253 19.23 16.79 14.77
N LEU A 254 18.54 17.67 14.06
CA LEU A 254 17.89 18.86 14.60
C LEU A 254 16.43 18.93 14.15
N PHE A 255 15.60 19.66 14.90
CA PHE A 255 14.19 19.88 14.57
C PHE A 255 13.96 21.31 14.07
N HIS A 256 13.18 21.46 13.01
CA HIS A 256 12.77 22.75 12.46
C HIS A 256 11.24 22.86 12.44
N GLY A 257 10.69 23.69 13.33
CA GLY A 257 9.27 24.01 13.32
C GLY A 257 8.94 25.09 12.29
N CYS A 258 7.91 24.85 11.48
CA CYS A 258 7.51 25.77 10.41
C CYS A 258 5.98 25.72 10.16
N THR A 259 5.46 26.68 9.40
CA THR A 259 4.07 26.64 8.91
C THR A 259 3.91 25.58 7.82
N PRO A 260 2.68 25.10 7.55
CA PRO A 260 2.43 24.19 6.43
C PRO A 260 2.97 24.71 5.09
N SER A 261 2.75 25.98 4.75
CA SER A 261 3.25 26.55 3.49
C SER A 261 4.79 26.62 3.40
N ALA A 262 5.46 26.73 4.55
CA ALA A 262 6.92 26.73 4.62
C ALA A 262 7.49 25.32 4.53
N ALA A 263 6.86 24.34 5.19
CA ALA A 263 7.11 22.92 4.93
C ALA A 263 6.95 22.64 3.44
N ASP A 264 5.96 23.30 2.82
CA ASP A 264 5.67 23.14 1.41
C ASP A 264 6.83 23.53 0.51
N SER A 265 7.27 24.76 0.70
CA SER A 265 8.44 25.32 0.03
C SER A 265 9.71 24.50 0.28
N ILE A 266 9.95 24.06 1.53
CA ILE A 266 11.16 23.31 1.91
C ILE A 266 11.22 22.01 1.13
N ILE A 267 10.17 21.19 1.13
CA ILE A 267 10.16 19.87 0.47
C ILE A 267 10.39 19.98 -1.04
N GLN A 268 9.98 21.09 -1.67
CA GLN A 268 10.18 21.32 -3.09
C GLN A 268 11.56 21.91 -3.42
N HIS A 269 12.04 22.86 -2.60
CA HIS A 269 13.16 23.72 -2.96
C HIS A 269 14.37 23.63 -2.01
N ARG A 270 14.33 22.71 -1.04
CA ARG A 270 15.29 22.56 0.07
C ARG A 270 15.24 23.76 1.03
N PHE A 271 16.07 23.70 2.06
CA PHE A 271 16.34 24.86 2.90
C PHE A 271 17.11 25.92 2.10
N ASP A 272 16.49 27.09 1.91
CA ASP A 272 17.16 28.26 1.33
C ASP A 272 17.41 29.33 2.41
N HIS A 273 18.68 29.64 2.63
CA HIS A 273 19.11 30.70 3.54
C HIS A 273 18.63 32.10 3.10
N LYS A 274 18.21 32.27 1.85
CA LYS A 274 17.59 33.52 1.39
C LYS A 274 16.17 33.72 1.92
N LEU A 275 15.55 32.67 2.45
CA LEU A 275 14.19 32.67 3.02
C LEU A 275 14.18 32.67 4.57
N ILE A 276 15.32 33.01 5.19
CA ILE A 276 15.45 33.12 6.66
C ILE A 276 14.42 34.10 7.22
N GLY A 277 13.72 33.69 8.28
CA GLY A 277 12.68 34.48 8.96
C GLY A 277 11.25 34.29 8.41
N GLN A 278 11.10 33.65 7.25
CA GLN A 278 9.80 33.25 6.71
C GLN A 278 9.45 31.81 7.08
N HIS A 279 10.43 30.90 7.08
CA HIS A 279 10.19 29.47 7.32
C HIS A 279 10.15 29.08 8.81
N GLY A 280 10.71 29.89 9.72
CA GLY A 280 10.79 29.59 11.16
C GLY A 280 9.69 30.20 12.05
N LYS A 281 8.62 30.79 11.47
CA LYS A 281 7.52 31.32 12.28
C LYS A 281 6.60 30.19 12.71
N ILE A 282 6.68 29.81 13.98
CA ILE A 282 5.66 29.00 14.64
C ILE A 282 4.46 29.93 14.89
N VAL A 283 3.27 29.54 14.43
CA VAL A 283 2.00 30.13 14.87
C VAL A 283 1.58 29.49 16.18
#